data_AF-K1RSK4-F1
#
_entry.id   AF-K1RSK4-F1
#
_cell.length_a   1.000
_cell.length_b   1.000
_cell.length_c   1.000
_cell.angle_alpha   90.00
_cell.angle_beta   90.00
_cell.angle_gamma   90.00
#
_symmetry.space_group_name_H-M   'P 1'
#
loop_
_entity.id
_entity.type
_entity.pdbx_description
1 polymer ?
#
loop_
_entity_poly.entity_id
_entity_poly.type
_entity_poly.pdbx_seq_one_letter_code
_entity_poly.pdbx_strand_id
1 'polypeptide(L)'
;MRSPENVLESLKSKACNQSYKYERLYRNLYNPQFYLLAYQRIQAKPGNMTAGTDGKTIDGMGMARINALIEKMRDFSYQPNPARRTYIP
;
A
#
# COMPACT_ATOMS: atom_id res chain seq x y z
N MET A 1 -15.37 -5.24 5.28
CA MET A 1 -14.21 -4.90 6.14
C MET A 1 -14.37 -3.45 6.62
N ARG A 2 -13.72 -3.05 7.73
CA ARG A 2 -13.79 -1.67 8.23
C ARG A 2 -13.17 -0.68 7.23
N SER A 3 -13.67 0.55 7.20
CA SER A 3 -13.10 1.61 6.35
C SER A 3 -11.61 1.83 6.73
N PRO A 4 -10.71 1.99 5.74
CA PRO A 4 -9.29 2.24 5.99
C PRO A 4 -9.04 3.48 6.86
N GLU A 5 -9.82 4.54 6.68
CA GLU A 5 -9.69 5.80 7.40
C GLU A 5 -9.91 5.58 8.90
N ASN A 6 -10.98 4.88 9.27
CA ASN A 6 -11.29 4.56 10.66
C ASN A 6 -10.25 3.63 11.28
N VAL A 7 -9.74 2.66 10.51
CA VAL A 7 -8.67 1.77 10.99
C VAL A 7 -7.41 2.58 11.22
N LEU A 8 -6.99 3.42 10.27
CA LEU A 8 -5.78 4.24 10.39
C LEU A 8 -5.89 5.24 11.55
N GLU A 9 -7.05 5.86 11.77
CA GLU A 9 -7.28 6.77 12.89
C GLU A 9 -7.23 6.03 14.24
N SER A 10 -7.82 4.83 14.31
CA SER A 10 -7.69 3.98 15.48
C SER A 10 -6.24 3.55 15.74
N LEU A 11 -5.44 3.32 14.70
CA LEU A 11 -4.02 3.00 14.87
C LEU A 11 -3.25 4.23 15.37
N LYS A 12 -3.47 5.38 14.75
CA LYS A 12 -2.85 6.66 15.10
C LYS A 12 -3.11 7.04 16.56
N SER A 13 -4.36 6.95 17.03
CA SER A 13 -4.72 7.30 18.41
C SER A 13 -4.02 6.43 19.46
N LYS A 14 -3.61 5.20 19.11
CA LYS A 14 -2.88 4.29 19.99
C LYS A 14 -1.36 4.44 19.90
N ALA A 15 -0.84 5.15 18.91
CA ALA A 15 0.60 5.32 18.71
C ALA A 15 1.30 6.05 19.86
N CYS A 16 0.59 6.89 20.60
CA CYS A 16 1.14 7.61 21.76
C CYS A 16 1.32 6.71 23.00
N ASN A 17 0.77 5.49 23.00
CA ASN A 17 0.87 4.56 24.13
C ASN A 17 1.99 3.53 23.88
N GLN A 18 3.11 3.68 24.58
CA GLN A 18 4.27 2.81 24.46
C GLN A 18 4.00 1.34 24.84
N SER A 19 3.01 1.09 25.72
CA SER A 19 2.62 -0.27 26.13
C SER A 19 1.66 -0.94 25.14
N TYR A 20 1.10 -0.18 24.21
CA TYR A 20 0.11 -0.70 23.28
C TYR A 20 0.76 -1.56 22.20
N LYS A 21 0.29 -2.81 22.09
CA LYS A 21 0.74 -3.75 21.06
C LYS A 21 -0.30 -3.84 19.97
N TYR A 22 0.12 -3.60 18.73
CA TYR A 22 -0.75 -3.77 17.58
C TYR A 22 -0.87 -5.24 17.22
N GLU A 23 -2.11 -5.71 17.10
CA GLU A 23 -2.38 -7.09 16.72
C GLU A 23 -3.12 -7.17 15.39
N ARG A 24 -2.86 -8.25 14.65
CA ARG A 24 -3.60 -8.62 13.43
C ARG A 24 -3.61 -7.51 12.37
N LEU A 25 -2.54 -6.72 12.28
CA LEU A 25 -2.41 -5.65 11.26
C LEU A 25 -2.44 -6.21 9.84
N TYR A 26 -1.82 -7.38 9.64
CA TYR A 26 -1.63 -7.97 8.32
C TYR A 26 -2.94 -8.22 7.57
N ARG A 27 -4.02 -8.57 8.27
CA ARG A 27 -5.34 -8.78 7.66
C ARG A 27 -5.89 -7.53 6.96
N ASN A 28 -5.45 -6.34 7.37
CA ASN A 28 -5.89 -5.08 6.73
C ASN A 28 -5.39 -5.01 5.28
N LEU A 29 -4.29 -5.69 4.95
CA LEU A 29 -3.78 -5.83 3.59
C LEU A 29 -4.69 -6.69 2.69
N TYR A 30 -5.74 -7.31 3.23
CA TYR A 30 -6.72 -8.02 2.39
C TYR A 30 -7.88 -7.13 1.97
N ASN A 31 -7.95 -5.88 2.46
CA ASN A 31 -9.00 -4.94 2.13
C ASN A 31 -8.58 -4.10 0.91
N PRO A 32 -9.25 -4.23 -0.26
CA PRO A 32 -8.95 -3.43 -1.45
C PRO A 32 -9.03 -1.92 -1.21
N GLN A 33 -9.86 -1.46 -0.28
CA GLN A 33 -10.02 -0.03 0.02
C GLN A 33 -8.73 0.62 0.51
N PHE A 34 -7.86 -0.12 1.21
CA PHE A 34 -6.54 0.41 1.60
C PHE A 34 -5.67 0.73 0.39
N TYR A 35 -5.73 -0.10 -0.65
CA TYR A 35 -4.99 0.10 -1.89
C TYR A 35 -5.55 1.26 -2.69
N LEU A 36 -6.88 1.40 -2.74
CA LEU A 36 -7.54 2.52 -3.40
C LEU A 36 -7.20 3.86 -2.72
N LEU A 37 -7.25 3.91 -1.39
CA LEU A 37 -6.85 5.10 -0.64
C LEU A 37 -5.37 5.44 -0.86
N ALA A 38 -4.50 4.43 -0.88
CA ALA A 38 -3.08 4.62 -1.17
C ALA A 38 -2.86 5.13 -2.61
N TYR A 39 -3.57 4.55 -3.59
CA TYR A 39 -3.53 4.99 -4.98
C TYR A 39 -3.92 6.46 -5.13
N GLN A 40 -5.03 6.88 -4.53
CA GLN A 40 -5.48 8.28 -4.56
C GLN A 40 -4.42 9.25 -4.01
N ARG A 41 -3.66 8.83 -2.99
CA ARG A 41 -2.59 9.65 -2.39
C ARG A 41 -1.31 9.67 -3.24
N ILE A 42 -0.97 8.57 -3.91
CA ILE A 42 0.26 8.46 -4.71
C ILE A 42 0.05 9.08 -6.09
N GLN A 43 -1.12 8.91 -6.71
CA GLN A 43 -1.43 9.50 -8.02
C GLN A 43 -1.27 11.03 -8.01
N ALA A 44 -1.46 11.69 -6.86
CA ALA A 44 -1.38 13.14 -6.76
C ALA A 44 0.06 13.68 -6.65
N LYS A 45 1.06 12.80 -6.51
CA LYS A 45 2.46 13.21 -6.29
C LYS A 45 3.21 13.36 -7.62
N PRO A 46 4.10 14.36 -7.74
CA PRO A 46 4.98 14.46 -8.90
C PRO A 46 5.87 13.22 -9.01
N GLY A 47 6.06 12.72 -10.24
CA GLY A 47 6.84 11.51 -10.51
C GLY A 47 6.05 10.19 -10.46
N ASN A 48 4.74 10.24 -10.23
CA ASN A 48 3.81 9.09 -10.31
C ASN A 48 3.84 8.34 -11.66
N MET A 49 4.16 9.06 -12.74
CA MET A 49 4.28 8.55 -14.11
C MET A 49 5.68 8.04 -14.45
N THR A 50 6.64 8.15 -13.53
CA THR A 50 7.97 7.57 -13.72
C THR A 50 7.88 6.06 -13.62
N ALA A 51 8.23 5.35 -14.70
CA ALA A 51 8.22 3.90 -14.72
C ALA A 51 9.16 3.32 -13.66
N GLY A 52 8.64 2.34 -12.92
CA GLY A 52 9.38 1.56 -11.93
C GLY A 52 10.37 0.59 -12.57
N THR A 53 11.02 -0.23 -11.74
CA THR A 53 11.91 -1.32 -12.21
C THR A 53 11.19 -2.41 -13.00
N ASP A 54 9.87 -2.50 -12.86
CA ASP A 54 9.00 -3.39 -13.64
C ASP A 54 8.46 -2.74 -14.93
N GLY A 55 8.91 -1.53 -15.26
CA GLY A 55 8.46 -0.76 -16.43
C GLY A 55 7.03 -0.23 -16.30
N LYS A 56 6.36 -0.40 -15.15
CA LYS A 56 4.97 0.03 -14.95
C LYS A 56 4.91 1.43 -14.31
N THR A 57 3.87 2.18 -14.66
CA THR A 57 3.49 3.44 -14.01
C THR A 57 2.31 3.22 -13.07
N ILE A 58 1.86 4.30 -12.41
CA ILE A 58 0.68 4.26 -11.56
C ILE A 58 -0.62 3.99 -12.34
N ASP A 59 -0.71 4.38 -13.62
CA ASP A 59 -1.91 4.22 -14.45
C ASP A 59 -2.32 2.75 -14.66
N GLY A 60 -1.36 1.83 -14.57
CA GLY A 60 -1.62 0.39 -14.60
C GLY A 60 -2.20 -0.17 -13.29
N MET A 61 -2.47 0.67 -12.29
CA MET A 61 -3.06 0.29 -11.02
C MET A 61 -4.59 0.24 -11.13
N GLY A 62 -5.14 -0.95 -11.34
CA GLY A 62 -6.59 -1.20 -11.32
C GLY A 62 -6.97 -2.31 -10.35
N MET A 63 -8.27 -2.62 -10.27
CA MET A 63 -8.78 -3.68 -9.38
C MET A 63 -8.15 -5.05 -9.65
N ALA A 64 -7.84 -5.39 -10.91
CA ALA A 64 -7.15 -6.63 -11.24
C ALA A 64 -5.76 -6.73 -10.58
N ARG A 65 -4.96 -5.65 -10.63
CA ARG A 65 -3.65 -5.57 -9.98
C ARG A 65 -3.78 -5.58 -8.45
N ILE A 66 -4.76 -4.86 -7.90
CA ILE A 66 -5.04 -4.85 -6.45
C ILE A 66 -5.38 -6.25 -5.95
N ASN A 67 -6.29 -6.94 -6.63
CA ASN A 67 -6.69 -8.29 -6.23
C ASN A 67 -5.51 -9.27 -6.35
N ALA A 68 -4.73 -9.22 -7.44
CA ALA A 68 -3.53 -10.04 -7.58
C ALA A 68 -2.49 -9.78 -6.48
N LEU A 69 -2.33 -8.52 -6.04
CA LEU A 69 -1.48 -8.18 -4.90
C LEU A 69 -2.04 -8.74 -3.60
N ILE A 70 -3.35 -8.65 -3.38
CA ILE A 70 -3.99 -9.19 -2.17
C ILE A 70 -3.82 -10.71 -2.08
N GLU A 71 -3.96 -11.44 -3.18
CA GLU A 71 -3.72 -12.89 -3.19
C GLU A 71 -2.27 -13.21 -2.80
N LYS A 72 -1.30 -12.45 -3.32
CA LYS A 72 0.11 -12.59 -2.90
C LYS A 72 0.37 -12.21 -1.44
N MET A 73 -0.44 -11.33 -0.85
CA MET A 73 -0.37 -11.06 0.59
C MET A 73 -0.95 -12.23 1.37
N ARG A 74 -2.04 -12.84 0.91
CA ARG A 74 -2.70 -13.96 1.61
C ARG A 74 -1.82 -15.21 1.70
N ASP A 75 -1.10 -15.53 0.63
CA ASP A 75 -0.20 -16.68 0.58
C ASP A 75 1.25 -16.34 1.00
N PHE A 76 1.49 -15.11 1.46
CA PHE A 76 2.80 -14.58 1.85
C PHE A 76 3.87 -14.63 0.74
N SER A 77 3.48 -14.75 -0.53
CA SER A 77 4.39 -14.80 -1.68
C SER A 77 4.75 -13.43 -2.24
N TYR A 78 4.21 -12.33 -1.70
CA TYR A 78 4.52 -10.99 -2.18
C TYR A 78 6.01 -10.67 -2.06
N GLN A 79 6.66 -10.49 -3.22
CA GLN A 79 8.04 -10.05 -3.32
C GLN A 79 8.07 -8.62 -3.89
N PRO A 80 8.54 -7.62 -3.12
CA PRO A 80 8.68 -6.27 -3.62
C PRO A 80 9.81 -6.19 -4.66
N ASN A 81 9.63 -5.33 -5.66
CA ASN A 81 10.69 -5.05 -6.62
C ASN A 81 11.80 -4.20 -5.97
N PRO A 82 13.07 -4.37 -6.38
CA PRO A 82 14.16 -3.52 -5.90
C PRO A 82 13.93 -2.05 -6.29
N ALA A 83 14.38 -1.15 -5.43
CA ALA A 83 14.30 0.29 -5.67
C ALA A 83 15.18 0.70 -6.86
N ARG A 84 14.64 1.51 -7.77
CA ARG A 84 15.40 2.08 -8.89
C ARG A 84 16.25 3.25 -8.38
N ARG A 85 17.55 3.23 -8.68
CA ARG A 85 18.45 4.36 -8.42
C ARG A 85 18.55 5.22 -9.67
N THR A 86 18.23 6.50 -9.54
CA THR A 86 18.41 7.51 -10.60
C THR A 86 19.21 8.65 -10.01
N TYR A 87 20.33 9.00 -10.66
CA TYR A 87 21.11 10.18 -10.29
C TYR A 87 20.47 11.40 -10.95
N ILE A 88 20.03 12.36 -10.14
CA ILE A 88 19.49 13.63 -10.62
C ILE A 88 20.67 14.61 -10.69
N PRO A 89 20.94 15.25 -11.84
CA PRO A 89 22.01 16.24 -11.99
C PRO A 89 21.84 17.49 -11.11
#